data_AF-A0A1V5TPK6-F1
#
_entry.id   AF-A0A1V5TPK6-F1
#
_cell.length_a   1.000
_cell.length_b   1.000
_cell.length_c   1.000
_cell.angle_alpha   90.00
_cell.angle_beta   90.00
_cell.angle_gamma   90.00
#
_symmetry.space_group_name_H-M   'P 1'
#
loop_
_entity.id
_entity.type
_entity.pdbx_description
1 polymer ?
#
loop_
_entity_poly.entity_id
_entity_poly.type
_entity_poly.pdbx_seq_one_letter_code
_entity_poly.pdbx_strand_id
1 'polypeptide(L)'
;MKVKKEMNKPIKIILIVLVILLLAAGIYFLVTELKEARYTREMSIFEQGFTYGYTNAVMQIINISDTCQPFPVYLGNESRTLISVNCLNLA
;
A
#
# COMPACT_ATOMS: atom_id res chain seq x y z
N MET A 1 -31.49 42.02 -29.68
CA MET A 1 -32.15 42.31 -28.39
C MET A 1 -31.15 42.02 -27.27
N LYS A 2 -30.50 43.06 -26.70
CA LYS A 2 -29.48 42.87 -25.65
C LYS A 2 -30.18 42.90 -24.30
N VAL A 3 -30.42 41.73 -23.70
CA VAL A 3 -30.95 41.62 -22.34
C VAL A 3 -29.83 41.99 -21.37
N LYS A 4 -29.70 43.29 -21.07
CA LYS A 4 -28.78 43.78 -20.05
C LYS A 4 -29.42 43.50 -18.69
N LYS A 5 -29.16 42.31 -18.15
CA LYS A 5 -29.65 41.89 -16.82
C LYS A 5 -28.80 42.61 -15.76
N GLU A 6 -29.30 43.74 -15.25
CA GLU A 6 -28.76 44.44 -14.08
C GLU A 6 -28.84 43.49 -12.87
N MET A 7 -27.79 42.70 -12.68
CA MET A 7 -27.69 41.78 -11.56
C MET A 7 -27.30 42.57 -10.31
N ASN A 8 -28.18 42.60 -9.32
CA ASN A 8 -27.93 43.24 -8.02
C ASN A 8 -26.55 42.84 -7.50
N LYS A 9 -25.70 43.84 -7.16
CA LYS A 9 -24.34 43.66 -6.61
C LYS A 9 -24.21 42.52 -5.58
N PRO A 10 -25.12 42.33 -4.60
CA PRO A 10 -25.01 41.20 -3.67
C PRO A 10 -25.13 39.82 -4.33
N ILE A 11 -25.96 39.67 -5.37
CA ILE A 11 -26.16 38.40 -6.08
C ILE A 11 -24.91 38.02 -6.85
N LYS A 12 -24.22 39.01 -7.46
CA LYS A 12 -22.97 38.77 -8.18
C LYS A 12 -21.86 38.26 -7.24
N ILE A 13 -21.78 38.80 -6.03
CA ILE A 13 -20.79 38.38 -5.02
C ILE A 13 -21.08 36.95 -4.57
N ILE A 14 -22.33 36.61 -4.26
CA ILE A 14 -22.73 35.26 -3.86
C ILE A 14 -22.39 34.24 -4.95
N LEU A 15 -22.63 34.58 -6.22
CA LEU A 15 -22.35 33.68 -7.35
C LEU A 15 -20.84 33.44 -7.51
N ILE A 16 -20.02 34.48 -7.32
CA ILE A 16 -18.55 34.34 -7.34
C ILE A 16 -18.07 33.44 -6.20
N VAL A 17 -18.56 33.66 -4.97
CA VAL A 17 -18.20 32.84 -3.80
C VAL A 17 -18.60 31.38 -4.01
N LEU A 18 -19.78 31.13 -4.59
CA LEU A 18 -20.26 29.79 -4.88
C LEU A 18 -19.38 29.06 -5.90
N VAL A 19 -18.94 29.76 -6.96
CA VAL A 19 -18.00 29.20 -7.96
C VAL A 19 -16.65 28.86 -7.32
N ILE A 20 -16.13 29.72 -6.45
CA ILE A 20 -14.85 29.48 -5.75
C ILE A 20 -14.96 28.24 -4.84
N LEU A 21 -16.06 28.10 -4.09
CA LEU A 21 -16.32 26.93 -3.25
C LEU A 21 -16.38 25.64 -4.07
N LEU A 22 -17.02 25.68 -5.24
CA LEU A 22 -17.13 24.54 -6.14
C LEU A 22 -15.76 24.12 -6.68
N LEU A 23 -14.92 25.09 -7.08
CA LEU A 23 -13.56 24.82 -7.51
C LEU A 23 -12.69 24.25 -6.39
N ALA A 24 -12.79 24.81 -5.17
CA ALA A 24 -12.06 24.32 -4.02
C ALA A 24 -12.42 22.87 -3.67
N ALA A 25 -13.71 22.52 -3.70
CA ALA A 25 -14.18 21.16 -3.48
C ALA A 25 -13.69 20.19 -4.57
N GLY A 26 -13.73 20.60 -5.84
CA GLY A 26 -13.22 19.78 -6.94
C GLY A 26 -11.71 19.51 -6.85
N ILE A 27 -10.92 20.54 -6.52
CA ILE A 27 -9.48 20.40 -6.31
C ILE A 27 -9.18 19.46 -5.13
N TYR A 28 -9.91 19.61 -4.02
CA TYR A 28 -9.74 18.75 -2.86
C TYR A 28 -9.96 17.27 -3.21
N PHE A 29 -11.05 16.96 -3.92
CA PHE A 29 -11.39 15.59 -4.31
C PHE A 29 -10.33 14.96 -5.22
N LEU A 30 -9.84 15.70 -6.21
CA LEU A 30 -8.77 15.23 -7.11
C LEU A 30 -7.47 14.96 -6.35
N VAL A 31 -7.13 15.81 -5.36
CA VAL A 31 -5.91 15.61 -4.55
C VAL A 31 -6.04 14.40 -3.64
N THR A 32 -7.21 14.14 -3.06
CA THR A 32 -7.42 12.96 -2.20
C THR A 32 -7.37 11.66 -2.99
N GLU A 33 -8.03 11.62 -4.15
CA GLU A 33 -8.09 10.42 -4.99
C GLU A 33 -6.70 10.06 -5.58
N LEU A 34 -5.91 11.07 -5.97
CA LEU A 34 -4.53 10.87 -6.42
C LEU A 34 -3.61 10.38 -5.30
N LYS A 35 -3.84 10.80 -4.05
CA LYS A 35 -3.07 10.32 -2.89
C LYS A 35 -3.41 8.87 -2.58
N GLU A 36 -4.69 8.51 -2.56
CA GLU A 36 -5.13 7.13 -2.34
C GLU A 36 -4.58 6.19 -3.43
N ALA A 37 -4.67 6.59 -4.71
CA ALA A 37 -4.17 5.79 -5.82
C ALA A 37 -2.64 5.54 -5.76
N ARG A 38 -1.87 6.49 -5.26
CA ARG A 38 -0.42 6.31 -5.03
C ARG A 38 -0.16 5.38 -3.86
N TYR A 39 -0.89 5.56 -2.76
CA TYR A 39 -0.73 4.75 -1.55
C TYR A 39 -1.04 3.27 -1.80
N THR A 40 -2.11 2.98 -2.56
CA THR A 40 -2.45 1.60 -2.96
C THR A 40 -1.40 0.98 -3.87
N ARG A 41 -0.79 1.77 -4.77
CA ARG A 41 0.27 1.25 -5.65
C ARG A 41 1.54 0.93 -4.89
N GLU A 42 1.97 1.82 -3.99
CA GLU A 42 3.17 1.60 -3.19
C GLU A 42 3.01 0.40 -2.24
N MET A 43 1.84 0.24 -1.61
CA MET A 43 1.52 -0.94 -0.81
C MET A 43 1.58 -2.23 -1.65
N SER A 44 1.00 -2.24 -2.85
CA SER A 44 0.99 -3.44 -3.69
C SER A 44 2.40 -3.89 -4.11
N ILE A 45 3.30 -2.95 -4.39
CA ILE A 45 4.70 -3.25 -4.73
C ILE A 45 5.45 -3.78 -3.49
N PHE A 46 5.19 -3.20 -2.32
CA PHE A 46 5.76 -3.64 -1.06
C PHE A 46 5.32 -5.06 -0.69
N GLU A 47 4.02 -5.35 -0.82
CA GLU A 47 3.45 -6.69 -0.59
C GLU A 47 4.03 -7.73 -1.54
N GLN A 48 4.23 -7.38 -2.82
CA GLN A 48 4.86 -8.27 -3.79
C GLN A 48 6.33 -8.56 -3.44
N GLY A 49 7.10 -7.54 -3.04
CA GLY A 49 8.49 -7.69 -2.63
C GLY A 49 8.64 -8.52 -1.34
N PHE A 50 7.78 -8.26 -0.36
CA PHE A 50 7.71 -9.04 0.87
C PHE A 50 7.38 -10.50 0.58
N THR A 51 6.28 -10.77 -0.14
CA THR A 51 5.86 -12.13 -0.45
C THR A 51 6.97 -12.92 -1.16
N TYR A 52 7.68 -12.29 -2.11
CA TYR A 52 8.79 -12.93 -2.82
C TYR A 52 10.00 -13.23 -1.91
N GLY A 53 10.37 -12.31 -1.03
CA GLY A 53 11.46 -12.50 -0.08
C GLY A 53 11.19 -13.62 0.92
N TYR A 54 9.99 -13.64 1.50
CA TYR A 54 9.56 -14.71 2.40
C TYR A 54 9.49 -16.06 1.70
N THR A 55 8.94 -16.11 0.48
CA THR A 55 8.87 -17.36 -0.30
C THR A 55 10.26 -17.94 -0.55
N ASN A 56 11.24 -17.11 -0.94
CA ASN A 56 12.60 -17.59 -1.18
C ASN A 56 13.29 -18.08 0.10
N ALA A 57 13.12 -17.38 1.22
CA ALA A 57 13.69 -17.80 2.50
C ALA A 57 13.10 -19.15 2.96
N VAL A 58 11.78 -19.31 2.85
CA VAL A 58 11.08 -20.56 3.17
C VAL A 58 11.54 -21.69 2.25
N MET A 59 11.66 -21.45 0.95
CA MET A 59 12.14 -22.46 0.00
C MET A 59 13.57 -22.93 0.31
N GLN A 60 14.46 -22.03 0.71
CA GLN A 60 15.82 -22.40 1.13
C GLN A 60 15.79 -23.25 2.41
N ILE A 61 14.97 -22.86 3.39
CA ILE A 61 14.79 -23.63 4.63
C ILE A 61 14.27 -25.04 4.32
N ILE A 62 13.27 -25.16 3.44
CA ILE A 62 12.72 -26.47 3.02
C ILE A 62 13.80 -27.33 2.38
N ASN A 63 14.54 -26.79 1.40
CA ASN A 63 15.57 -27.52 0.67
C ASN A 63 16.72 -28.01 1.59
N ILE A 64 17.11 -27.20 2.59
CA ILE A 64 18.09 -27.61 3.60
C ILE A 64 17.48 -28.63 4.57
N SER A 65 16.19 -28.47 4.92
CA SER A 65 15.50 -29.37 5.84
C SER A 65 15.33 -30.80 5.29
N ASP A 66 15.28 -30.96 3.97
CA ASP A 66 15.24 -32.26 3.29
C ASP A 66 16.53 -33.07 3.46
N THR A 67 17.64 -32.42 3.83
CA THR A 67 18.91 -33.10 4.09
C THR A 67 18.99 -33.78 5.47
N CYS A 68 17.95 -33.64 6.29
CA CYS A 68 17.87 -34.18 7.66
C CYS A 68 19.05 -33.82 8.59
N GLN A 69 19.82 -32.80 8.24
CA GLN A 69 20.89 -32.27 9.10
C GLN A 69 20.36 -31.08 9.91
N PRO A 70 20.77 -30.93 11.19
CA PRO A 70 20.44 -29.75 11.97
C PRO A 70 21.08 -28.51 11.34
N PHE A 71 20.29 -27.49 11.04
CA PHE A 71 20.79 -26.24 10.46
C PHE A 71 20.42 -25.04 11.34
N PRO A 72 21.32 -24.06 11.51
CA PRO A 72 21.04 -22.85 12.28
C PRO A 72 20.22 -21.86 11.45
N VAL A 73 19.10 -21.40 12.01
CA VAL A 73 18.33 -20.26 11.48
C VAL A 73 18.60 -19.04 12.35
N TYR A 74 18.93 -17.94 11.70
CA TYR A 74 19.26 -16.67 12.34
C TYR A 74 18.09 -15.70 12.19
N LEU A 75 17.56 -15.23 13.31
CA LEU A 75 16.50 -14.22 13.39
C LEU A 75 17.02 -13.05 14.24
N GLY A 76 17.60 -12.05 13.58
CA GLY A 76 18.21 -10.90 14.25
C GLY A 76 19.44 -11.31 15.07
N ASN A 77 19.33 -11.25 16.41
CA ASN A 77 20.41 -11.60 17.36
C ASN A 77 20.21 -12.97 18.03
N GLU A 78 19.16 -13.71 17.66
CA GLU A 78 18.94 -15.07 18.13
C GLU A 78 19.23 -16.07 17.00
N SER A 79 19.89 -17.18 17.37
CA SER A 79 20.05 -18.34 16.50
C SER A 79 19.35 -19.54 17.12
N ARG A 80 18.62 -20.29 16.30
CA ARG A 80 17.95 -21.54 16.69
C ARG A 80 18.34 -22.63 15.71
N THR A 81 18.71 -23.80 16.21
CA THR A 81 18.96 -24.97 15.36
C THR A 81 17.64 -25.67 15.08
N LEU A 82 17.29 -25.81 13.80
CA LEU A 82 16.08 -26.48 13.36
C LEU A 82 16.44 -27.81 12.68
N ILE A 83 15.53 -28.77 12.78
CA ILE A 83 15.55 -30.03 12.06
C ILE A 83 14.14 -30.32 11.54
N SER A 84 14.03 -30.90 10.34
CA SER A 84 12.73 -31.25 9.78
C SER A 84 12.04 -32.31 10.64
N VAL A 85 10.75 -32.10 10.92
CA VAL A 85 9.92 -33.03 11.70
C VAL A 85 9.80 -34.38 10.98
N ASN A 86 9.87 -34.39 9.65
CA ASN A 86 9.89 -35.62 8.86
C ASN A 86 11.11 -36.50 9.15
N CYS A 87 12.24 -35.90 9.54
CA CYS A 87 13.44 -36.63 9.91
C CYS A 87 13.38 -37.19 11.33
N LEU A 88 12.49 -36.67 12.18
CA LEU A 88 12.25 -37.19 13.53
C LEU A 88 11.36 -38.46 13.52
N ASN A 89 10.57 -38.66 12.47
CA ASN A 89 9.69 -39.84 12.31
C ASN A 89 10.42 -41.08 11.73
N LEU A 90 11.71 -40.97 11.41
CA LEU A 90 12.55 -42.08 10.92
C LEU A 90 13.45 -42.66 12.01
N ALA A 91 13.32 -42.19 13.26
CA ALA A 91 14.08 -42.66 14.43
C ALA A 91 13.26 -43.64 15.29
#